data_AF-A0A3P0XH66-F1
#
_entry.id   AF-A0A3P0XH66-F1
#
_cell.length_a   1.000
_cell.length_b   1.000
_cell.length_c   1.000
_cell.angle_alpha   90.00
_cell.angle_beta   90.00
_cell.angle_gamma   90.00
#
_symmetry.space_group_name_H-M   'P 1'
#
loop_
_entity.id
_entity.type
_entity.pdbx_description
1 polymer ?
#
loop_
_entity_poly.entity_id
_entity_poly.type
_entity_poly.pdbx_seq_one_letter_code
_entity_poly.pdbx_strand_id
1 'polypeptide(L)'
;MSLFNPSIATMWHWGEGEFAEKTQIVQMDLTSDQMAEVERLTSVISIPLSTDSPEPGVSFQNLGEHDFEGIPAKGTRIITIHAVPGSSSSTQTIHEVWFSSEMRLVLRVVDGDPAGKETVSGLAHISLTPDASLFEPPPNRIARHWKESSQYAAPDLEALTLWAVK
;
A
#
# COMPACT_ATOMS: atom_id res chain seq x y z
N MET A 1 -14.12 -8.32 1.08
CA MET A 1 -13.04 -8.16 0.05
C MET A 1 -12.98 -6.71 -0.41
N SER A 2 -11.79 -6.12 -0.61
CA SER A 2 -11.65 -4.73 -1.09
C SER A 2 -10.95 -4.68 -2.45
N LEU A 3 -11.47 -3.89 -3.37
CA LEU A 3 -10.88 -3.60 -4.68
C LEU A 3 -10.53 -2.11 -4.76
N PHE A 4 -9.42 -1.79 -5.40
CA PHE A 4 -8.98 -0.40 -5.56
C PHE A 4 -8.71 -0.08 -7.03
N ASN A 5 -9.29 1.02 -7.51
CA ASN A 5 -9.03 1.58 -8.83
C ASN A 5 -8.34 2.94 -8.67
N PRO A 6 -7.01 3.02 -8.85
CA PRO A 6 -6.27 4.26 -8.68
C PRO A 6 -6.58 5.31 -9.74
N SER A 7 -6.98 4.91 -10.95
CA SER A 7 -7.24 5.85 -12.07
C SER A 7 -8.45 6.75 -11.82
N ILE A 8 -9.41 6.26 -11.04
CA ILE A 8 -10.61 7.01 -10.62
C ILE A 8 -10.65 7.24 -9.10
N ALA A 9 -9.52 7.02 -8.41
CA ALA A 9 -9.39 7.22 -6.96
C ALA A 9 -10.52 6.53 -6.16
N THR A 10 -10.98 5.36 -6.62
CA THR A 10 -12.18 4.73 -6.07
C THR A 10 -11.83 3.40 -5.43
N MET A 11 -12.35 3.20 -4.23
CA MET A 11 -12.27 1.92 -3.53
C MET A 11 -13.66 1.29 -3.43
N TRP A 12 -13.71 -0.01 -3.69
CA TRP A 12 -14.89 -0.86 -3.65
C TRP A 12 -14.74 -1.85 -2.50
N HIS A 13 -15.58 -1.72 -1.47
CA HIS A 13 -15.60 -2.70 -0.38
C HIS A 13 -16.83 -3.61 -0.50
N TRP A 14 -16.55 -4.91 -0.59
CA TRP A 14 -17.53 -5.99 -0.44
C TRP A 14 -17.58 -6.41 1.02
N GLY A 15 -18.63 -5.97 1.73
CA GLY A 15 -18.87 -6.39 3.11
C GLY A 15 -19.33 -7.85 3.21
N GLU A 16 -19.20 -8.40 4.42
CA GLU A 16 -19.65 -9.76 4.79
C GLU A 16 -20.60 -9.67 5.99
N GLY A 17 -21.63 -10.54 6.05
CA GLY A 17 -22.59 -10.63 7.17
C GLY A 17 -24.07 -10.51 6.79
N GLU A 18 -24.98 -10.56 7.77
CA GLU A 18 -26.45 -10.57 7.59
C GLU A 18 -26.98 -9.33 6.82
N PHE A 19 -26.22 -8.23 6.82
CA PHE A 19 -26.52 -7.01 6.07
C PHE A 19 -25.97 -7.02 4.63
N ALA A 20 -25.07 -7.95 4.29
CA ALA A 20 -24.50 -8.15 2.95
C ALA A 20 -25.52 -8.66 1.93
N GLU A 21 -26.62 -9.25 2.39
CA GLU A 21 -27.68 -9.77 1.52
C GLU A 21 -28.52 -8.67 0.86
N LYS A 22 -28.50 -7.42 1.37
CA LYS A 22 -29.44 -6.36 0.93
C LYS A 22 -28.81 -5.13 0.30
N THR A 23 -27.54 -4.86 0.52
CA THR A 23 -26.76 -3.79 -0.11
C THR A 23 -25.32 -4.03 0.30
N GLN A 24 -24.34 -4.08 -0.61
CA GLN A 24 -22.95 -3.88 -0.19
C GLN A 24 -22.03 -3.77 -1.39
N ILE A 25 -21.99 -2.55 -1.91
CA ILE A 25 -20.78 -1.96 -2.42
C ILE A 25 -20.75 -0.57 -1.80
N VAL A 26 -19.75 -0.30 -0.97
CA VAL A 26 -19.44 1.06 -0.55
C VAL A 26 -18.44 1.57 -1.57
N GLN A 27 -18.92 2.40 -2.49
CA GLN A 27 -18.03 3.18 -3.36
C GLN A 27 -17.50 4.35 -2.54
N MET A 28 -16.18 4.46 -2.44
CA MET A 28 -15.52 5.56 -1.76
C MET A 28 -14.63 6.29 -2.73
N ASP A 29 -14.97 7.54 -3.00
CA ASP A 29 -14.08 8.46 -3.69
C ASP A 29 -13.02 8.94 -2.68
N LEU A 30 -11.75 8.64 -2.97
CA LEU A 30 -10.63 9.24 -2.27
C LEU A 30 -10.47 10.68 -2.76
N THR A 31 -10.28 11.61 -1.83
CA THR A 31 -10.02 13.01 -2.19
C THR A 31 -8.66 13.15 -2.88
N SER A 32 -8.47 14.23 -3.63
CA SER A 32 -7.16 14.56 -4.20
C SER A 32 -6.07 14.62 -3.14
N ASP A 33 -6.39 15.08 -1.92
CA ASP A 33 -5.46 15.12 -0.80
C ASP A 33 -5.13 13.72 -0.28
N GLN A 34 -6.11 12.81 -0.24
CA GLN A 34 -5.87 11.41 0.13
C GLN A 34 -5.02 10.69 -0.92
N MET A 35 -5.27 10.93 -2.21
CA MET A 35 -4.45 10.38 -3.30
C MET A 35 -3.05 10.97 -3.31
N ALA A 36 -2.92 12.27 -3.06
CA ALA A 36 -1.62 12.93 -2.92
C ALA A 36 -0.88 12.45 -1.67
N GLU A 37 -1.58 12.14 -0.59
CA GLU A 37 -0.99 11.57 0.62
C GLU A 37 -0.57 10.12 0.42
N VAL A 38 -1.37 9.30 -0.29
CA VAL A 38 -0.95 7.95 -0.70
C VAL A 38 0.27 8.03 -1.60
N GLU A 39 0.25 8.90 -2.62
CA GLU A 39 1.41 9.14 -3.49
C GLU A 39 2.61 9.65 -2.68
N ARG A 40 2.43 10.57 -1.73
CA ARG A 40 3.51 11.08 -0.86
C ARG A 40 4.07 9.98 0.04
N LEU A 41 3.22 9.25 0.77
CA LEU A 41 3.62 8.14 1.63
C LEU A 41 4.33 7.03 0.84
N THR A 42 4.00 6.86 -0.44
CA THR A 42 4.60 5.86 -1.32
C THR A 42 5.77 6.37 -2.18
N SER A 43 5.95 7.69 -2.32
CA SER A 43 6.98 8.35 -3.15
C SER A 43 8.12 9.01 -2.38
N VAL A 44 8.05 9.06 -1.04
CA VAL A 44 9.17 9.58 -0.23
C VAL A 44 10.30 8.55 -0.20
N ILE A 45 11.00 8.44 -1.32
CA ILE A 45 12.34 7.88 -1.41
C ILE A 45 13.14 8.87 -2.23
N SER A 46 13.63 9.92 -1.57
CA SER A 46 14.79 10.63 -2.08
C SER A 46 15.92 9.61 -2.14
N ILE A 47 16.54 9.42 -3.30
CA ILE A 47 17.74 8.58 -3.46
C ILE A 47 18.95 9.48 -3.18
N PRO A 48 19.54 9.54 -1.97
CA PRO A 48 20.87 10.11 -1.81
C PRO A 48 21.92 9.10 -2.28
N LEU A 49 23.02 9.65 -2.79
CA LEU A 49 24.21 8.88 -3.16
C LEU A 49 24.66 8.00 -1.99
N SER A 50 24.89 6.72 -2.27
CA SER A 50 25.38 5.72 -1.33
C SER A 50 26.73 6.14 -0.74
N THR A 51 26.76 6.42 0.57
CA THR A 51 28.00 6.37 1.37
C THR A 51 28.07 5.01 2.04
N ASP A 52 28.98 4.18 1.55
CA ASP A 52 29.27 2.83 2.04
C ASP A 52 30.12 2.91 3.33
N SER A 53 29.61 3.62 4.35
CA SER A 53 30.29 3.81 5.62
C SER A 53 29.56 3.04 6.74
N PRO A 54 30.25 2.23 7.56
CA PRO A 54 29.65 1.49 8.67
C PRO A 54 29.33 2.38 9.90
N GLU A 55 29.36 3.70 9.74
CA GLU A 55 28.95 4.64 10.78
C GLU A 55 27.43 4.64 10.96
N PRO A 56 26.92 4.94 12.18
CA PRO A 56 25.50 5.16 12.40
C PRO A 56 24.94 6.14 11.37
N GLY A 57 23.92 5.72 10.63
CA GLY A 57 23.51 6.44 9.45
C GLY A 57 22.47 5.69 8.63
N VAL A 58 22.08 6.32 7.52
CA VAL A 58 21.11 5.79 6.57
C VAL A 58 21.83 5.63 5.23
N SER A 59 21.82 4.42 4.67
CA SER A 59 22.34 4.16 3.33
C SER A 59 21.21 3.70 2.41
N PHE A 60 21.39 3.97 1.11
CA PHE A 60 20.41 3.67 0.08
C PHE A 60 21.05 2.79 -0.98
N GLN A 61 20.32 1.78 -1.40
CA GLN A 61 20.71 0.82 -2.41
C GLN A 61 19.61 0.71 -3.47
N ASN A 62 19.99 0.90 -4.73
CA ASN A 62 19.12 0.64 -5.86
C ASN A 62 19.10 -0.87 -6.16
N LEU A 63 17.93 -1.47 -6.20
CA LEU A 63 17.73 -2.91 -6.43
C LEU A 63 17.44 -3.23 -7.90
N GLY A 64 17.30 -2.21 -8.74
CA GLY A 64 16.93 -2.35 -10.14
C GLY A 64 15.43 -2.53 -10.35
N GLU A 65 15.08 -3.21 -11.43
CA GLU A 65 13.70 -3.48 -11.82
C GLU A 65 13.32 -4.93 -11.51
N HIS A 66 12.08 -5.14 -11.08
CA HIS A 66 11.49 -6.45 -10.86
C HIS A 66 10.05 -6.45 -11.40
N ASP A 67 9.63 -7.61 -11.90
CA ASP A 67 8.28 -7.83 -12.40
C ASP A 67 7.37 -8.34 -11.28
N PHE A 68 6.19 -7.72 -11.14
CA PHE A 68 5.12 -8.17 -10.25
C PHE A 68 3.87 -8.43 -11.08
N GLU A 69 3.56 -9.70 -11.34
CA GLU A 69 2.38 -10.11 -12.12
C GLU A 69 2.31 -9.44 -13.51
N GLY A 70 3.46 -9.26 -14.18
CA GLY A 70 3.55 -8.58 -15.47
C GLY A 70 3.64 -7.06 -15.39
N ILE A 71 3.72 -6.49 -14.17
CA ILE A 71 3.83 -5.05 -13.93
C ILE A 71 5.26 -4.73 -13.45
N PRO A 72 6.04 -3.93 -14.21
CA PRO A 72 7.38 -3.55 -13.82
C PRO A 72 7.37 -2.58 -12.63
N ALA A 73 8.25 -2.83 -11.66
CA ALA A 73 8.49 -1.96 -10.52
C ALA A 73 9.99 -1.79 -10.24
N LYS A 74 10.37 -0.60 -9.77
CA LYS A 74 11.73 -0.26 -9.36
C LYS A 74 11.88 -0.40 -7.86
N GLY A 75 12.92 -1.12 -7.45
CA GLY A 75 13.22 -1.39 -6.05
C GLY A 75 14.26 -0.44 -5.48
N THR A 76 14.00 0.08 -4.28
CA THR A 76 15.01 0.77 -3.47
C THR A 76 15.03 0.19 -2.06
N ARG A 77 16.22 -0.03 -1.52
CA ARG A 77 16.46 -0.48 -0.16
C ARG A 77 17.11 0.64 0.66
N ILE A 78 16.57 0.90 1.83
CA ILE A 78 17.09 1.80 2.84
C ILE A 78 17.62 0.92 3.97
N ILE A 79 18.90 1.07 4.31
CA ILE A 79 19.52 0.38 5.44
C ILE A 79 19.81 1.43 6.50
N THR A 80 19.23 1.26 7.69
CA THR A 80 19.49 2.17 8.81
C THR A 80 20.34 1.46 9.85
N ILE A 81 21.52 2.01 10.12
CA ILE A 81 22.44 1.52 11.15
C ILE A 81 22.28 2.37 12.39
N HIS A 82 21.86 1.74 13.49
CA HIS A 82 21.71 2.36 14.81
C HIS A 82 22.90 2.00 15.69
N ALA A 83 23.52 3.00 16.31
CA ALA A 83 24.47 2.78 17.40
C ALA A 83 23.74 2.23 18.63
N VAL A 84 24.34 1.26 19.32
CA VAL A 84 23.84 0.80 20.62
C VAL A 84 24.53 1.61 21.72
N PRO A 85 23.79 2.42 22.51
CA PRO A 85 24.40 3.23 23.57
C PRO A 85 25.20 2.37 24.56
N GLY A 86 26.45 2.75 24.83
CA GLY A 86 27.31 2.04 25.78
C GLY A 86 27.88 0.71 25.28
N SER A 87 27.70 0.38 23.99
CA SER A 87 28.30 -0.80 23.34
C SER A 87 29.07 -0.39 22.08
N SER A 88 30.05 -1.20 21.69
CA SER A 88 30.72 -1.09 20.38
C SER A 88 29.95 -1.77 19.24
N SER A 89 28.81 -2.41 19.53
CA SER A 89 27.94 -3.03 18.54
C SER A 89 26.98 -2.04 17.89
N SER A 90 26.64 -2.24 16.62
CA SER A 90 25.53 -1.58 15.94
C SER A 90 24.41 -2.57 15.66
N THR A 91 23.21 -2.04 15.42
CA THR A 91 22.05 -2.80 14.93
C THR A 91 21.61 -2.22 13.60
N GLN A 92 21.05 -3.03 12.72
CA GLN A 92 20.59 -2.57 11.41
C GLN A 92 19.11 -2.89 11.21
N THR A 93 18.40 -1.99 10.53
CA THR A 93 17.07 -2.24 9.99
C THR A 93 17.09 -2.04 8.49
N ILE A 94 16.17 -2.70 7.79
CA ILE A 94 16.04 -2.62 6.35
C ILE A 94 14.61 -2.19 6.03
N HIS A 95 14.46 -1.24 5.12
CA HIS A 95 13.17 -0.86 4.55
C HIS A 95 13.30 -0.87 3.03
N GLU A 96 12.53 -1.73 2.39
CA GLU A 96 12.63 -2.01 0.96
C GLU A 96 11.30 -1.68 0.29
N VAL A 97 11.34 -0.96 -0.83
CA VAL A 97 10.13 -0.47 -1.50
C VAL A 97 10.21 -0.72 -2.99
N TRP A 98 9.15 -1.29 -3.55
CA TRP A 98 8.99 -1.56 -4.97
C TRP A 98 7.88 -0.69 -5.56
N PHE A 99 8.25 0.32 -6.35
CA PHE A 99 7.31 1.27 -6.95
C PHE A 99 7.12 1.03 -8.45
N SER A 100 5.87 0.93 -8.90
CA SER A 100 5.53 0.89 -10.33
C SER A 100 5.15 2.27 -10.83
N SER A 101 5.89 2.75 -11.83
CA SER A 101 5.57 4.03 -12.51
C SER A 101 4.29 3.94 -13.34
N GLU A 102 3.94 2.75 -13.84
CA GLU A 102 2.73 2.54 -14.65
C GLU A 102 1.47 2.61 -13.81
N MET A 103 1.48 1.99 -12.62
CA MET A 103 0.37 2.07 -11.67
C MET A 103 0.40 3.34 -10.80
N ARG A 104 1.55 4.02 -10.73
CA ARG A 104 1.84 5.12 -9.79
C ARG A 104 1.61 4.71 -8.32
N LEU A 105 2.02 3.49 -7.97
CA LEU A 105 1.80 2.88 -6.64
C LEU A 105 3.01 2.05 -6.21
N VAL A 106 3.18 1.90 -4.90
CA VAL A 106 4.05 0.86 -4.33
C VAL A 106 3.33 -0.47 -4.38
N LEU A 107 4.00 -1.47 -4.97
CA LEU A 107 3.48 -2.83 -5.12
C LEU A 107 3.86 -3.72 -3.94
N ARG A 108 5.06 -3.53 -3.38
CA ARG A 108 5.59 -4.32 -2.27
C ARG A 108 6.51 -3.50 -1.38
N VAL A 109 6.42 -3.76 -0.08
CA VAL A 109 7.32 -3.28 0.97
C VAL A 109 7.91 -4.48 1.73
N VAL A 110 9.21 -4.42 2.04
CA VAL A 110 9.87 -5.40 2.91
C VAL A 110 10.54 -4.65 4.06
N ASP A 111 10.16 -5.01 5.29
CA ASP A 111 10.73 -4.43 6.51
C ASP A 111 11.52 -5.50 7.28
N GLY A 112 12.83 -5.28 7.43
CA GLY A 112 13.73 -6.12 8.21
C GLY A 112 14.02 -5.51 9.58
N ASP A 113 13.79 -6.27 10.64
CA ASP A 113 14.09 -5.87 12.01
C ASP A 113 15.57 -6.15 12.39
N PRO A 114 16.06 -5.62 13.54
CA PRO A 114 17.42 -5.88 14.01
C PRO A 114 17.75 -7.33 14.33
N ALA A 115 16.73 -8.18 14.53
CA ALA A 115 16.91 -9.61 14.75
C ALA A 115 16.98 -10.40 13.42
N GLY A 116 16.86 -9.72 12.28
CA GLY A 116 16.88 -10.32 10.94
C GLY A 116 15.54 -10.92 10.51
N LYS A 117 14.45 -10.62 11.23
CA LYS A 117 13.12 -11.03 10.80
C LYS A 117 12.58 -10.03 9.78
N GLU A 118 12.12 -10.55 8.65
CA GLU A 118 11.51 -9.76 7.59
C GLU A 118 9.98 -9.85 7.64
N THR A 119 9.32 -8.72 7.42
CA THR A 119 7.88 -8.61 7.20
C THR A 119 7.67 -8.11 5.77
N VAL A 120 6.93 -8.87 4.97
CA VAL A 120 6.62 -8.52 3.58
C VAL A 120 5.15 -8.12 3.49
N SER A 121 4.90 -6.92 3.00
CA SER A 121 3.56 -6.38 2.75
C SER A 121 3.44 -5.97 1.29
N GLY A 122 2.28 -6.14 0.66
CA GLY A 122 2.14 -5.76 -0.74
C GLY A 122 0.77 -6.03 -1.33
N LEU A 123 0.59 -5.57 -2.55
CA LEU A 123 -0.57 -5.85 -3.38
C LEU A 123 -0.44 -7.25 -3.99
N ALA A 124 -1.58 -7.87 -4.26
CA ALA A 124 -1.70 -9.14 -4.96
C ALA A 124 -2.86 -9.06 -5.96
N HIS A 125 -2.83 -9.89 -6.99
CA HIS A 125 -3.84 -9.91 -8.05
C HIS A 125 -3.93 -8.56 -8.77
N ILE A 126 -2.76 -8.00 -9.10
CA ILE A 126 -2.64 -6.68 -9.75
C ILE A 126 -2.74 -6.81 -11.28
N SER A 127 -3.42 -5.85 -11.92
CA SER A 127 -3.57 -5.81 -13.37
C SER A 127 -3.75 -4.37 -13.85
N LEU A 128 -3.17 -4.05 -15.01
CA LEU A 128 -3.40 -2.79 -15.73
C LEU A 128 -4.69 -2.83 -16.56
N THR A 129 -5.18 -4.03 -16.89
CA THR A 129 -6.41 -4.24 -17.67
C THR A 129 -7.34 -5.21 -16.92
N PRO A 130 -7.85 -4.84 -15.74
CA PRO A 130 -8.81 -5.65 -15.01
C PRO A 130 -10.14 -5.74 -15.76
N ASP A 131 -10.88 -6.83 -15.56
CA ASP A 131 -12.24 -6.96 -16.09
C ASP A 131 -13.16 -5.89 -15.48
N ALA A 132 -13.90 -5.17 -16.33
CA ALA A 132 -14.84 -4.15 -15.89
C ALA A 132 -15.91 -4.72 -14.94
N SER A 133 -16.26 -5.99 -15.07
CA SER A 133 -17.24 -6.65 -14.22
C SER A 133 -16.82 -6.69 -12.74
N LEU A 134 -15.52 -6.54 -12.43
CA LEU A 134 -15.04 -6.44 -11.04
C LEU A 134 -15.50 -5.16 -10.35
N PHE A 135 -15.88 -4.15 -11.14
CA PHE A 135 -16.36 -2.85 -10.69
C PHE A 135 -17.86 -2.67 -10.95
N GLU A 136 -18.58 -3.78 -11.16
CA GLU A 136 -20.02 -3.78 -11.34
C GLU A 136 -20.69 -4.63 -10.25
N PRO A 137 -21.86 -4.20 -9.73
CA PRO A 137 -22.63 -5.04 -8.83
C PRO A 137 -23.15 -6.30 -9.56
N PRO A 138 -23.16 -7.47 -8.89
CA PRO A 138 -23.85 -8.65 -9.41
C PRO A 138 -25.32 -8.36 -9.74
N PRO A 139 -25.96 -9.13 -10.65
CA PRO A 139 -27.31 -8.83 -11.18
C PRO A 139 -28.44 -8.66 -10.14
N ASN A 140 -28.23 -9.10 -8.90
CA ASN A 140 -29.17 -8.99 -7.78
C ASN A 140 -28.71 -8.02 -6.68
N ARG A 141 -27.71 -7.18 -6.95
CA ARG A 141 -27.15 -6.21 -6.01
C ARG A 141 -27.19 -4.81 -6.60
N ILE A 142 -27.25 -3.82 -5.72
CA ILE A 142 -27.16 -2.40 -6.07
C ILE A 142 -25.95 -1.79 -5.35
N ALA A 143 -25.16 -1.01 -6.09
CA ALA A 143 -24.13 -0.18 -5.49
C ALA A 143 -24.78 1.02 -4.78
N ARG A 144 -24.29 1.39 -3.60
CA ARG A 144 -24.74 2.60 -2.91
C ARG A 144 -23.56 3.47 -2.54
N HIS A 145 -23.72 4.78 -2.73
CA HIS A 145 -22.69 5.73 -2.34
C HIS A 145 -22.69 5.88 -0.81
N TRP A 146 -21.50 5.94 -0.19
CA TRP A 146 -21.38 5.97 1.28
C TRP A 146 -22.08 7.17 1.93
N LYS A 147 -22.14 8.30 1.22
CA LYS A 147 -22.85 9.52 1.64
C LYS A 147 -24.38 9.38 1.63
N GLU A 148 -24.93 8.42 0.89
CA GLU A 148 -26.38 8.23 0.73
C GLU A 148 -26.97 7.23 1.73
N SER A 149 -26.14 6.43 2.40
CA SER A 149 -26.59 5.35 3.30
C SER A 149 -25.61 5.13 4.46
N SER A 150 -25.24 6.22 5.13
CA SER A 150 -24.20 6.26 6.17
C SER A 150 -24.46 5.32 7.36
N GLN A 151 -25.71 4.95 7.63
CA GLN A 151 -26.06 4.07 8.75
C GLN A 151 -25.58 2.61 8.59
N TYR A 152 -25.34 2.15 7.37
CA TYR A 152 -24.88 0.77 7.10
C TYR A 152 -23.38 0.67 6.81
N ALA A 153 -22.74 1.79 6.46
CA ALA A 153 -21.33 1.82 6.08
C ALA A 153 -20.40 2.20 7.24
N ALA A 154 -20.92 2.65 8.40
CA ALA A 154 -20.07 3.14 9.50
C ALA A 154 -19.01 2.13 9.99
N PRO A 155 -19.33 0.83 10.19
CA PRO A 155 -18.32 -0.16 10.59
C PRO A 155 -17.28 -0.43 9.50
N ASP A 156 -17.72 -0.48 8.23
CA ASP A 156 -16.85 -0.72 7.08
C ASP A 156 -15.91 0.48 6.83
N LEU A 157 -16.40 1.71 7.04
CA LEU A 157 -15.62 2.94 6.99
C LEU A 157 -14.57 2.98 8.11
N GLU A 158 -14.89 2.49 9.31
CA GLU A 158 -13.93 2.37 10.41
C GLU A 158 -12.80 1.40 10.04
N ALA A 159 -13.12 0.23 9.48
CA ALA A 159 -12.13 -0.75 9.01
C ALA A 159 -11.17 -0.16 7.95
N LEU A 160 -11.65 0.78 7.13
CA LEU A 160 -10.84 1.43 6.10
C LEU A 160 -9.93 2.53 6.64
N THR A 161 -10.27 3.14 7.78
CA THR A 161 -9.33 4.05 8.48
C THR A 161 -8.12 3.32 9.06
N LEU A 162 -8.24 2.00 9.31
CA LEU A 162 -7.14 1.13 9.74
C LEU A 162 -6.23 0.68 8.57
N TRP A 163 -6.67 0.81 7.31
CA TRP A 163 -5.81 0.54 6.14
C TRP A 163 -4.81 1.67 5.91
N ALA A 164 -5.05 2.90 6.35
CA ALA A 164 -4.05 3.95 6.22
C ALA A 164 -2.72 3.50 6.86
N VAL A 165 -1.73 3.30 5.98
CA VAL A 165 -0.39 2.76 6.24
C VAL A 165 0.17 3.39 7.52
N LYS A 166 0.49 2.54 8.51
CA LYS A 166 1.38 2.90 9.61
C LYS A 166 2.82 2.78 9.18
#